data_AF-A0A011PKQ7-F1
#
_entry.id   AF-A0A011PKQ7-F1
#
_cell.length_a   1.000
_cell.length_b   1.000
_cell.length_c   1.000
_cell.angle_alpha   90.00
_cell.angle_beta   90.00
_cell.angle_gamma   90.00
#
_symmetry.space_group_name_H-M   'P 1'
#
loop_
_entity.id
_entity.type
_entity.pdbx_description
1 polymer ?
#
loop_
_entity_poly.entity_id
_entity_poly.type
_entity_poly.pdbx_seq_one_letter_code
_entity_poly.pdbx_strand_id
1 'polypeptide(L)' 'MVIYSPHDNFVMPQANLELPAATARAIDGLGHLAMLFSPRVAIELLAALAAAGRAAGSRR' A
#
# COMPACT_ATOMS: atom_id res chain seq x y z
N MET A 1 0.31 -5.75 3.55
CA MET A 1 -0.25 -4.39 3.34
C MET A 1 -0.71 -4.29 1.91
N VAL A 2 -1.79 -3.55 1.67
CA VAL A 2 -2.27 -3.17 0.34
C VAL A 2 -2.15 -1.65 0.22
N ILE A 3 -1.54 -1.15 -0.85
CA ILE A 3 -1.54 0.28 -1.20
C ILE A 3 -2.34 0.43 -2.49
N TYR A 4 -3.30 1.32 -2.51
CA TYR A 4 -4.10 1.60 -3.71
C TYR A 4 -4.40 3.10 -3.82
N SER A 5 -4.89 3.52 -4.98
CA SER A 5 -5.36 4.89 -5.20
C SER A 5 -6.81 4.86 -5.65
N PRO A 6 -7.73 5.64 -5.07
CA PRO A 6 -9.09 5.80 -5.60
C PRO A 6 -9.15 6.40 -7.01
N HIS A 7 -8.02 6.89 -7.52
CA HIS A 7 -7.86 7.50 -8.85
C HIS A 7 -7.11 6.56 -9.82
N ASP A 8 -6.98 5.27 -9.47
CA ASP A 8 -6.46 4.25 -10.38
C ASP A 8 -7.39 4.08 -11.58
N ASN A 9 -6.89 4.38 -12.78
CA ASN A 9 -7.73 4.33 -13.99
C ASN A 9 -7.79 2.95 -14.68
N PHE A 10 -7.20 1.91 -14.09
CA PHE A 10 -7.10 0.57 -14.68
C PHE A 10 -7.80 -0.50 -13.84
N VAL A 11 -7.69 -0.45 -12.52
CA VAL A 11 -8.33 -1.42 -11.62
C VAL A 11 -9.49 -0.73 -10.92
N MET A 12 -10.72 -1.27 -11.05
CA MET A 12 -11.93 -0.67 -10.48
C MET A 12 -12.98 -1.74 -10.10
N PRO A 13 -13.74 -1.57 -9.01
CA PRO A 13 -13.60 -0.53 -7.98
C PRO A 13 -12.41 -0.84 -7.04
N GLN A 14 -11.57 0.16 -6.80
CA GLN A 14 -10.33 0.03 -6.01
C GLN A 14 -10.60 -0.28 -4.55
N ALA A 15 -11.76 0.18 -4.05
CA ALA A 15 -12.23 -0.10 -2.70
C ALA A 15 -12.38 -1.61 -2.42
N ASN A 16 -12.54 -2.44 -3.46
CA ASN A 16 -12.65 -3.89 -3.34
C ASN A 16 -11.28 -4.59 -3.39
N LEU A 17 -10.17 -3.86 -3.43
CA LEU A 17 -8.84 -4.45 -3.38
C LEU A 17 -8.54 -4.94 -1.95
N GLU A 18 -9.03 -6.13 -1.67
CA GLU A 18 -8.88 -6.78 -0.37
C GLU A 18 -7.74 -7.79 -0.38
N LEU A 19 -6.98 -7.82 0.72
CA LEU A 19 -6.06 -8.90 1.03
C LEU A 19 -6.28 -9.26 2.51
N PRO A 20 -6.77 -10.47 2.83
CA PRO A 20 -7.03 -10.86 4.20
C PRO A 20 -5.83 -10.63 5.12
N ALA A 21 -6.11 -10.11 6.32
CA ALA A 21 -5.12 -9.73 7.33
C ALA A 21 -4.10 -8.64 6.93
N ALA A 22 -4.24 -8.02 5.75
CA ALA A 22 -3.43 -6.88 5.36
C ALA A 22 -4.11 -5.56 5.73
N THR A 23 -3.34 -4.63 6.30
CA THR A 23 -3.75 -3.23 6.38
C THR A 23 -3.86 -2.65 4.98
N ALA A 24 -4.96 -1.97 4.68
CA ALA A 24 -5.17 -1.25 3.43
C ALA A 24 -4.84 0.24 3.60
N ARG A 25 -4.17 0.83 2.61
CA ARG A 25 -3.75 2.23 2.59
C ARG A 25 -4.11 2.87 1.25
N ALA A 26 -5.07 3.79 1.28
CA ALA A 26 -5.40 4.61 0.13
C ALA A 26 -4.42 5.79 0.00
N ILE A 27 -3.97 6.08 -1.22
CA ILE A 27 -3.17 7.26 -1.56
C ILE A 27 -3.85 7.98 -2.73
N ASP A 28 -4.46 9.13 -2.41
CA ASP A 28 -5.21 9.91 -3.40
C ASP A 28 -4.34 10.58 -4.46
N GLY A 29 -4.96 10.84 -5.61
CA GLY A 29 -4.41 11.67 -6.68
C GLY A 29 -3.36 10.97 -7.54
N LEU A 30 -3.30 9.63 -7.53
CA LEU A 30 -2.36 8.86 -8.34
C LEU A 30 -3.10 7.97 -9.34
N GLY A 31 -2.72 8.04 -10.62
CA GLY A 31 -3.08 7.01 -11.59
C GLY A 31 -2.29 5.72 -11.36
N HIS A 32 -2.75 4.61 -11.96
CA HIS A 32 -2.18 3.27 -11.76
C HIS A 32 -0.65 3.21 -11.85
N LEU A 33 -0.11 3.62 -13.01
CA LEU A 33 1.34 3.58 -13.25
C LEU A 33 2.10 4.61 -12.41
N ALA A 34 1.47 5.74 -12.08
CA ALA A 34 2.09 6.76 -11.23
C ALA A 34 2.34 6.23 -9.81
N MET A 35 1.55 5.26 -9.33
CA MET A 35 1.79 4.64 -8.03
C MET A 35 3.17 3.97 -7.95
N LEU A 36 3.64 3.33 -9.03
CA LEU A 36 4.92 2.62 -9.06
C LEU A 36 6.13 3.54 -8.80
N PHE A 37 6.05 4.79 -9.26
CA PHE A 37 7.15 5.77 -9.16
C PHE A 37 6.91 6.85 -8.10
N SER A 38 5.80 6.77 -7.37
CA SER A 38 5.41 7.80 -6.40
C SER A 38 6.26 7.71 -5.13
N PRO A 39 6.96 8.79 -4.73
CA PRO A 39 7.66 8.82 -3.45
C PRO A 39 6.71 8.59 -2.26
N ARG A 40 5.45 9.04 -2.36
CA ARG A 40 4.42 8.82 -1.33
C ARG A 40 4.14 7.32 -1.14
N VAL A 41 4.07 6.57 -2.23
CA VAL A 41 3.89 5.10 -2.19
C VAL A 41 5.13 4.42 -1.61
N ALA A 42 6.33 4.84 -2.02
CA ALA A 42 7.59 4.27 -1.52
C ALA A 42 7.76 4.47 0.00
N ILE A 43 7.44 5.65 0.52
CA ILE A 43 7.49 5.96 1.95
C ILE A 43 6.58 5.02 2.75
N GLU A 44 5.32 4.87 2.31
CA GLU A 44 4.34 4.01 2.98
C GLU A 44 4.79 2.54 2.96
N LEU A 45 5.32 2.06 1.84
CA LEU A 45 5.87 0.71 1.71
C LEU A 45 7.04 0.47 2.66
N LEU A 46 8.02 1.38 2.70
CA LEU A 46 9.19 1.26 3.58
C LEU A 46 8.79 1.28 5.06
N ALA A 47 7.82 2.13 5.44
CA ALA A 47 7.29 2.17 6.79
C ALA A 47 6.66 0.83 7.20
N ALA A 48 5.89 0.21 6.31
CA ALA A 48 5.26 -1.08 6.56
C ALA A 48 6.28 -2.22 6.68
N LEU A 49 7.32 -2.24 5.83
CA LEU A 49 8.40 -3.21 5.91
C LEU A 49 9.17 -3.09 7.23
N ALA A 50 9.49 -1.86 7.66
CA ALA A 50 10.17 -1.62 8.93
C ALA A 50 9.32 -2.09 10.12
N ALA A 51 8.00 -1.85 10.09
CA ALA A 51 7.08 -2.33 11.12
C ALA A 51 7.01 -3.86 11.16
N ALA A 52 6.92 -4.52 10.00
CA ALA A 52 6.91 -5.98 9.89
C ALA A 52 8.22 -6.60 10.42
N GLY A 53 9.37 -6.00 10.11
CA GLY A 53 10.68 -6.43 10.63
C GLY A 53 10.75 -6.38 12.15
N ARG A 54 10.27 -5.29 12.77
CA ARG A 54 10.19 -5.19 14.25
C ARG A 54 9.27 -6.25 14.86
N ALA A 55 8.11 -6.50 14.25
CA ALA A 55 7.18 -7.51 14.72
C ALA A 55 7.72 -8.95 14.56
N ALA A 56 8.59 -9.20 13.59
CA ALA A 56 9.28 -10.48 13.43
C ALA A 56 10.40 -10.67 14.48
N GLY A 57 11.17 -9.61 14.77
CA GLY A 57 12.23 -9.64 15.78
C GLY A 57 11.73 -9.78 17.22
N SER A 58 10.59 -9.17 17.55
CA SER A 58 9.96 -9.27 18.88
C SER A 58 9.37 -10.65 19.20
N ARG A 59 9.23 -11.55 18.20
CA ARG A 59 8.69 -12.91 18.37
C ARG A 59 9.78 -13.97 18.54
N ARG A 60 11.06 -13.59 18.54
CA ARG A 60 12.21 -14.45 18.81
C ARG A 60 12.70 -14.21 20.24
#